data_AF-A0A2X4WWV8-F1
#
_entry.id   AF-A0A2X4WWV8-F1
#
_cell.length_a   1.000
_cell.length_b   1.000
_cell.length_c   1.000
_cell.angle_alpha   90.00
_cell.angle_beta   90.00
_cell.angle_gamma   90.00
#
_symmetry.space_group_name_H-M   'P 1'
#
loop_
_entity.id
_entity.type
_entity.pdbx_description
1 polymer ?
#
loop_
_entity_poly.entity_id
_entity_poly.type
_entity_poly.pdbx_seq_one_letter_code
_entity_poly.pdbx_strand_id
1 'polypeptide(L)'
;MLFLLHLAHKMRPPEDGGGRVGIVMNGSPLFNGAAESGPSNIRKWLLENDLVEAIVALPTNMFFNTGIATYIWILDNTKHPDRKGVVQFVDGTSFWTKMRKNLGSKNRELSDTDRAKIVKLYSDFTDADPDYAKVLRNDEFGYWTITVERPLLDRSGNLVVDPKGKPKPDTKKRDTENVPFTYGGSTAGAAGTTEVIQAYFDAEVKPHVPDAWIDWAKIKTGYEIPFTRHFYKYVPPRPLAEIDADLERQVAKILELLREVDQ
;
A
#
# COMPACT_ATOMS: atom_id res chain seq x y z
N MET A 1 -1.65 7.87 13.72
CA MET A 1 -0.74 8.78 12.98
C MET A 1 -0.56 10.15 13.66
N LEU A 2 -1.00 10.34 14.91
CA LEU A 2 -0.91 11.63 15.60
C LEU A 2 0.53 12.09 15.88
N PHE A 3 1.45 11.16 16.16
CA PHE A 3 2.88 11.49 16.29
C PHE A 3 3.47 12.07 15.01
N LEU A 4 3.07 11.56 13.85
CA LEU A 4 3.52 12.07 12.55
C LEU A 4 3.03 13.52 12.33
N LEU A 5 1.76 13.80 12.67
CA LEU A 5 1.22 15.18 12.64
C LEU A 5 1.92 16.09 13.64
N HIS A 6 2.19 15.62 14.85
CA HIS A 6 2.90 16.40 15.86
C HIS A 6 4.28 16.81 15.38
N LEU A 7 5.02 15.88 14.76
CA LEU A 7 6.32 16.17 14.17
C LEU A 7 6.21 17.17 13.01
N ALA A 8 5.24 16.96 12.10
CA ALA A 8 5.00 17.88 10.99
C ALA A 8 4.70 19.32 11.47
N HIS A 9 3.88 19.45 12.53
CA HIS A 9 3.57 20.75 13.14
C HIS A 9 4.78 21.42 13.81
N LYS A 10 5.79 20.65 14.24
CA LYS A 10 7.02 21.17 14.86
C LYS A 10 8.15 21.41 13.86
N MET A 11 7.93 21.14 12.57
CA MET A 11 8.89 21.51 11.53
C MET A 11 9.04 23.02 11.49
N ARG A 12 10.28 23.48 11.34
CA ARG A 12 10.56 24.90 11.11
C ARG A 12 9.89 25.34 9.81
N PRO A 13 9.25 26.52 9.75
CA PRO A 13 8.63 27.00 8.51
C PRO A 13 9.61 27.08 7.34
N PRO A 14 9.18 26.84 6.09
CA PRO A 14 10.05 26.91 4.91
C PRO A 14 10.78 28.26 4.75
N GLU A 15 10.14 29.37 5.09
CA GLU A 15 10.71 30.73 5.05
C GLU A 15 11.90 30.93 6.00
N ASP A 16 11.98 30.13 7.07
CA ASP A 16 13.07 30.13 8.04
C ASP A 16 14.14 29.06 7.75
N GLY A 17 14.11 28.47 6.55
CA GLY A 17 15.03 27.43 6.09
C GLY A 17 14.53 25.99 6.28
N GLY A 18 13.28 25.80 6.69
CA GLY A 18 12.64 24.48 6.72
C GLY A 18 13.17 23.50 7.74
N GLY A 19 12.61 22.29 7.71
CA GLY A 19 12.96 21.20 8.59
C GLY A 19 12.75 19.84 7.93
N ARG A 20 13.44 18.84 8.50
CA ARG A 20 13.36 17.45 8.06
C ARG A 20 13.14 16.53 9.25
N VAL A 21 12.27 15.55 9.08
CA VAL A 21 11.85 14.63 10.14
C VAL A 21 12.08 13.20 9.68
N GLY A 22 12.69 12.38 10.55
CA GLY A 22 12.69 10.92 10.43
C GLY A 22 11.91 10.30 11.58
N ILE A 23 10.97 9.40 11.29
CA ILE A 23 10.24 8.63 12.32
C ILE A 23 10.09 7.17 11.91
N VAL A 24 10.31 6.25 12.86
CA VAL A 24 10.06 4.82 12.66
C VAL A 24 8.62 4.49 13.07
N MET A 25 7.89 3.85 12.17
CA MET A 25 6.49 3.44 12.38
C MET A 25 6.29 2.00 11.93
N ASN A 26 5.25 1.32 12.42
CA ASN A 26 4.82 0.04 11.85
C ASN A 26 4.14 0.25 10.48
N GLY A 27 3.67 -0.83 9.85
CA GLY A 27 3.00 -0.74 8.54
C GLY A 27 1.60 -0.10 8.55
N SER A 28 0.87 -0.15 9.67
CA SER A 28 -0.53 0.31 9.73
C SER A 28 -0.80 1.73 9.16
N PRO A 29 0.01 2.75 9.47
CA PRO A 29 -0.11 4.10 8.92
C PRO A 29 -0.10 4.22 7.41
N LEU A 30 0.46 3.24 6.68
CA LEU A 30 0.52 3.26 5.22
C LEU A 30 -0.86 3.06 4.59
N PHE A 31 -1.74 2.28 5.20
CA PHE A 31 -3.00 1.83 4.57
C PHE A 31 -4.25 1.86 5.45
N ASN A 32 -4.12 2.02 6.77
CA ASN A 32 -5.28 1.92 7.65
C ASN A 32 -6.31 3.05 7.41
N GLY A 33 -7.59 2.75 7.64
CA GLY A 33 -8.67 3.73 7.53
C GLY A 33 -9.23 3.88 6.11
N ALA A 34 -10.55 3.83 6.01
CA ALA A 34 -11.30 4.02 4.75
C ALA A 34 -11.20 5.46 4.22
N ALA A 35 -11.67 5.69 2.99
CA ALA A 35 -11.84 7.03 2.43
C ALA A 35 -12.55 7.98 3.41
N GLU A 36 -12.08 9.24 3.45
CA GLU A 36 -12.52 10.30 4.39
C GLU A 36 -12.33 10.03 5.89
N SER A 37 -11.82 8.87 6.29
CA SER A 37 -11.49 8.61 7.69
C SER A 37 -10.29 9.43 8.16
N GLY A 38 -10.14 9.61 9.48
CA GLY A 38 -9.03 10.36 10.08
C GLY A 38 -7.65 9.95 9.54
N PRO A 39 -7.25 8.67 9.59
CA PRO A 39 -5.95 8.24 9.04
C PRO A 39 -5.77 8.52 7.55
N SER A 40 -6.82 8.32 6.75
CA SER A 40 -6.81 8.60 5.31
C SER A 40 -6.64 10.08 5.03
N ASN A 41 -7.35 10.95 5.76
CA ASN A 41 -7.21 12.41 5.65
C ASN A 41 -5.84 12.91 6.11
N ILE A 42 -5.20 12.24 7.07
CA ILE A 42 -3.82 12.57 7.47
C ILE A 42 -2.86 12.26 6.32
N ARG A 43 -2.97 11.08 5.69
CA ARG A 43 -2.16 10.74 4.51
C ARG A 43 -2.39 11.72 3.38
N LYS A 44 -3.66 12.01 3.06
CA LYS A 44 -4.06 13.03 2.09
C LYS A 44 -3.35 14.34 2.34
N TRP A 45 -3.46 14.87 3.56
CA TRP A 45 -2.85 16.15 3.91
C TRP A 45 -1.32 16.13 3.76
N LEU A 46 -0.66 15.07 4.22
CA LEU A 46 0.80 14.95 4.10
C LEU A 46 1.28 14.87 2.64
N LEU A 47 0.54 14.19 1.77
CA LEU A 47 0.88 14.01 0.36
C LEU A 47 0.52 15.24 -0.48
N GLU A 48 -0.64 15.87 -0.24
CA GLU A 48 -1.07 17.08 -0.96
C GLU A 48 -0.24 18.31 -0.57
N ASN A 49 0.26 18.38 0.68
CA ASN A 49 1.23 19.39 1.08
C ASN A 49 2.68 19.01 0.71
N ASP A 50 2.86 17.92 -0.03
CA ASP A 50 4.15 17.42 -0.53
C ASP A 50 5.21 17.25 0.58
N LEU A 51 4.79 16.82 1.77
CA LEU A 51 5.68 16.68 2.93
C LEU A 51 6.39 15.34 2.97
N VAL A 52 5.78 14.27 2.49
CA VAL A 52 6.38 12.92 2.51
C VAL A 52 7.45 12.85 1.43
N GLU A 53 8.73 12.77 1.81
CA GLU A 53 9.82 12.67 0.85
C GLU A 53 10.17 11.22 0.51
N ALA A 54 10.26 10.38 1.53
CA ALA A 54 10.59 8.97 1.34
C ALA A 54 10.03 8.06 2.42
N ILE A 55 9.82 6.80 2.05
CA ILE A 55 9.45 5.72 2.96
C ILE A 55 10.45 4.58 2.75
N VAL A 56 11.10 4.16 3.83
CA VAL A 56 12.11 3.09 3.81
C VAL A 56 11.58 1.89 4.58
N ALA A 57 11.36 0.77 3.91
CA ALA A 57 11.02 -0.49 4.59
C ALA A 57 12.25 -1.10 5.25
N LEU A 58 12.14 -1.47 6.52
CA LEU A 58 13.22 -2.08 7.29
C LEU A 58 13.04 -3.60 7.40
N PRO A 59 14.14 -4.36 7.61
CA PRO A 59 14.05 -5.78 7.92
C PRO A 59 13.14 -6.05 9.12
N THR A 60 12.43 -7.18 9.08
CA THR A 60 11.73 -7.71 10.27
C THR A 60 12.72 -8.08 11.37
N ASN A 61 12.24 -8.34 12.59
CA ASN A 61 13.08 -8.79 13.72
C ASN A 61 14.27 -7.86 14.05
N MET A 62 14.11 -6.56 13.78
CA MET A 62 15.09 -5.50 14.09
C MET A 62 14.91 -4.91 15.49
N PHE A 63 13.77 -5.17 16.14
CA PHE A 63 13.39 -4.61 17.44
C PHE A 63 13.20 -5.69 18.49
N PHE A 64 13.55 -5.37 19.74
CA PHE A 64 13.55 -6.32 20.86
C PHE A 64 12.18 -6.91 21.15
N ASN A 65 11.13 -6.07 21.10
CA ASN A 65 9.79 -6.41 21.55
C ASN A 65 8.86 -6.83 20.40
N THR A 66 9.31 -6.82 19.15
CA THR A 66 8.45 -7.15 18.00
C THR A 66 9.24 -7.59 16.77
N GLY A 67 8.70 -8.59 16.08
CA GLY A 67 9.20 -9.07 14.79
C GLY A 67 8.52 -8.45 13.57
N ILE A 68 7.62 -7.46 13.76
CA ILE A 68 6.85 -6.89 12.65
C ILE A 68 7.70 -6.09 11.66
N ALA A 69 7.16 -5.90 10.46
CA ALA A 69 7.70 -4.94 9.50
C ALA A 69 7.55 -3.51 10.01
N THR A 70 8.60 -2.72 9.84
CA THR A 70 8.67 -1.32 10.26
C THR A 70 9.21 -0.47 9.11
N TYR A 71 8.89 0.81 9.14
CA TYR A 71 9.17 1.76 8.07
C TYR A 71 9.73 3.05 8.66
N ILE A 72 10.75 3.60 8.02
CA ILE A 72 11.19 4.98 8.28
C ILE A 72 10.40 5.89 7.37
N TRP A 73 9.67 6.84 7.94
CA TRP A 73 9.06 7.95 7.22
C TRP A 73 10.01 9.13 7.28
N ILE A 74 10.30 9.70 6.12
CA ILE A 74 11.08 10.92 5.96
C ILE A 74 10.13 12.01 5.48
N LEU A 75 9.98 13.07 6.28
CA LEU A 75 9.26 14.27 5.90
C LEU A 75 10.24 15.42 5.66
N ASP A 76 9.97 16.23 4.63
CA ASP A 76 10.73 17.44 4.32
C ASP A 76 9.76 18.51 3.80
N ASN A 77 9.78 19.71 4.39
CA ASN A 77 8.94 20.84 3.94
C ASN A 77 9.71 21.84 3.05
N THR A 78 10.95 21.51 2.73
CA THR A 78 11.89 22.22 1.86
C THR A 78 12.54 21.27 0.86
N LYS A 79 11.73 20.31 0.34
CA LYS A 79 12.18 19.32 -0.63
C LYS A 79 13.01 19.94 -1.74
N HIS A 80 14.10 19.25 -2.09
CA HIS A 80 14.88 19.55 -3.28
C HIS A 80 13.96 19.65 -4.50
N PRO A 81 14.18 20.58 -5.46
CA PRO A 81 13.32 20.74 -6.63
C PRO A 81 12.98 19.43 -7.36
N ASP A 82 13.98 18.56 -7.53
CA ASP A 82 13.83 17.27 -8.22
C ASP A 82 12.99 16.23 -7.44
N ARG A 83 12.71 16.48 -6.16
CA ARG A 83 11.92 15.60 -5.28
C ARG A 83 10.49 16.09 -5.04
N LYS A 84 10.11 17.23 -5.63
CA LYS A 84 8.76 17.80 -5.47
C LYS A 84 7.71 16.98 -6.21
N GLY A 85 6.55 16.82 -5.58
CA GLY A 85 5.39 16.10 -6.13
C GLY A 85 5.54 14.57 -6.18
N VAL A 86 6.62 14.04 -5.61
CA VAL A 86 6.94 12.61 -5.63
C VAL A 86 7.36 12.11 -4.24
N VAL A 87 7.20 10.80 -4.04
CA VAL A 87 7.67 10.05 -2.88
C VAL A 87 8.61 8.95 -3.35
N GLN A 88 9.77 8.83 -2.70
CA GLN A 88 10.68 7.72 -2.93
C GLN A 88 10.39 6.56 -1.97
N PHE A 89 10.19 5.37 -2.50
CA PHE A 89 10.21 4.13 -1.74
C PHE A 89 11.59 3.49 -1.80
N VAL A 90 12.05 2.97 -0.67
CA VAL A 90 13.28 2.18 -0.57
C VAL A 90 12.98 0.89 0.20
N ASP A 91 13.05 -0.25 -0.47
CA ASP A 91 12.93 -1.57 0.13
C ASP A 91 14.29 -2.02 0.71
N GLY A 92 14.45 -1.82 2.01
CA GLY A 92 15.61 -2.30 2.76
C GLY A 92 15.39 -3.64 3.45
N THR A 93 14.28 -4.35 3.19
CA THR A 93 13.90 -5.53 3.98
C THR A 93 14.88 -6.70 3.87
N SER A 94 15.61 -6.79 2.76
CA SER A 94 16.66 -7.80 2.53
C SER A 94 18.03 -7.44 3.06
N PHE A 95 18.26 -6.19 3.49
CA PHE A 95 19.57 -5.73 3.95
C PHE A 95 19.69 -5.92 5.45
N TRP A 96 20.25 -7.06 5.86
CA TRP A 96 20.50 -7.35 7.27
C TRP A 96 21.56 -8.42 7.45
N THR A 97 22.17 -8.42 8.61
CA THR A 97 23.06 -9.46 9.09
C THR A 97 22.43 -10.18 10.28
N LYS A 98 22.60 -11.50 10.35
CA LYS A 98 22.12 -12.30 11.49
C LYS A 98 22.94 -11.98 12.72
N MET A 99 22.28 -11.65 13.82
CA MET A 99 22.96 -11.43 15.09
C MET A 99 23.48 -12.74 15.67
N ARG A 100 24.62 -12.70 16.37
CA ARG A 100 25.19 -13.86 17.08
C ARG A 100 24.30 -14.33 18.23
N LYS A 101 23.64 -13.41 18.91
CA LYS A 101 22.75 -13.67 20.04
C LYS A 101 21.43 -12.93 19.82
N ASN A 102 20.32 -13.65 19.97
CA ASN A 102 18.99 -13.05 19.92
C ASN A 102 18.74 -12.21 21.17
N LEU A 103 18.05 -11.08 21.01
CA LEU A 103 17.61 -10.23 22.10
C LEU A 103 16.08 -10.08 22.01
N GLY A 104 15.35 -10.97 22.68
CA GLY A 104 13.90 -11.09 22.48
C GLY A 104 13.59 -11.51 21.04
N SER A 105 12.71 -10.77 20.37
CA SER A 105 12.42 -10.95 18.93
C SER A 105 13.55 -10.45 18.02
N LYS A 106 14.50 -9.65 18.54
CA LYS A 106 15.58 -9.08 17.73
C LYS A 106 16.62 -10.13 17.42
N ASN A 107 16.75 -10.51 16.15
CA ASN A 107 17.78 -11.42 15.66
C ASN A 107 18.44 -10.96 14.35
N ARG A 108 18.06 -9.78 13.86
CA ARG A 108 18.63 -9.12 12.70
C ARG A 108 19.18 -7.75 13.11
N GLU A 109 20.27 -7.38 12.47
CA GLU A 109 20.83 -6.03 12.56
C GLU A 109 21.19 -5.49 11.18
N LEU A 110 21.16 -4.17 11.05
CA LEU A 110 21.70 -3.47 9.90
C LEU A 110 23.20 -3.30 10.13
N SER A 111 24.03 -3.97 9.34
CA SER A 111 25.48 -3.72 9.34
C SER A 111 25.77 -2.32 8.79
N ASP A 112 27.00 -1.81 8.97
CA ASP A 112 27.43 -0.56 8.33
C ASP A 112 27.30 -0.63 6.81
N THR A 113 27.64 -1.77 6.22
CA THR A 113 27.50 -2.02 4.77
C THR A 113 26.04 -1.96 4.34
N ASP A 114 25.12 -2.56 5.11
CA ASP A 114 23.69 -2.54 4.81
C ASP A 114 23.10 -1.13 4.95
N ARG A 115 23.52 -0.38 5.98
CA ARG A 115 23.15 1.04 6.13
C ARG A 115 23.62 1.86 4.93
N ALA A 116 24.87 1.69 4.51
CA ALA A 116 25.44 2.40 3.37
C ALA A 116 24.67 2.10 2.07
N LYS A 117 24.24 0.86 1.86
CA LYS A 117 23.37 0.49 0.71
C LYS A 117 22.04 1.23 0.73
N ILE A 118 21.34 1.25 1.86
CA ILE A 118 20.06 1.96 2.01
C ILE A 118 20.24 3.47 1.75
N VAL A 119 21.28 4.07 2.34
CA VAL A 119 21.59 5.49 2.13
C VAL A 119 21.94 5.77 0.67
N LYS A 120 22.67 4.88 0.01
CA LYS A 120 23.00 5.00 -1.41
C LYS A 120 21.73 4.96 -2.27
N LEU A 121 20.85 3.97 -2.06
CA LEU A 121 19.56 3.88 -2.78
C LEU A 121 18.71 5.14 -2.59
N TYR A 122 18.63 5.64 -1.36
CA TYR A 122 17.94 6.91 -1.09
C TYR A 122 18.60 8.09 -1.83
N SER A 123 19.93 8.16 -1.85
CA SER A 123 20.69 9.27 -2.46
C SER A 123 20.67 9.23 -4.00
N ASP A 124 20.79 8.05 -4.61
CA ASP A 124 20.74 7.84 -6.06
C ASP A 124 19.36 8.20 -6.64
N PHE A 125 18.31 8.18 -5.82
CA PHE A 125 16.96 8.61 -6.18
C PHE A 125 16.39 7.90 -7.41
N THR A 126 16.33 8.57 -8.57
CA THR A 126 15.85 7.99 -9.84
C THR A 126 16.87 7.06 -10.49
N ASP A 127 18.16 7.18 -10.14
CA ASP A 127 19.23 6.34 -10.66
C ASP A 127 19.43 5.06 -9.81
N ALA A 128 18.62 4.89 -8.76
CA ALA A 128 18.67 3.76 -7.88
C ALA A 128 18.16 2.47 -8.56
N ASP A 129 18.60 1.32 -8.06
CA ASP A 129 18.13 0.02 -8.55
C ASP A 129 16.59 -0.11 -8.39
N PRO A 130 15.82 -0.29 -9.47
CA PRO A 130 14.36 -0.34 -9.43
C PRO A 130 13.81 -1.56 -8.67
N ASP A 131 14.65 -2.57 -8.40
CA ASP A 131 14.28 -3.69 -7.53
C ASP A 131 14.20 -3.30 -6.05
N TYR A 132 14.91 -2.24 -5.65
CA TYR A 132 15.01 -1.80 -4.26
C TYR A 132 14.54 -0.36 -4.04
N ALA A 133 14.38 0.45 -5.08
CA ALA A 133 13.92 1.81 -4.95
C ALA A 133 13.00 2.22 -6.09
N LYS A 134 11.92 2.95 -5.78
CA LYS A 134 10.95 3.43 -6.76
C LYS A 134 10.55 4.86 -6.42
N VAL A 135 10.37 5.70 -7.43
CA VAL A 135 9.87 7.06 -7.27
C VAL A 135 8.48 7.13 -7.86
N LEU A 136 7.50 7.56 -7.06
CA LEU A 136 6.09 7.55 -7.40
C LEU A 136 5.52 8.95 -7.22
N ARG A 137 4.56 9.33 -8.05
CA ARG A 137 3.89 10.64 -7.92
C ARG A 137 2.93 10.63 -6.73
N ASN A 138 2.70 11.79 -6.12
CA ASN A 138 1.80 11.93 -4.99
C ASN A 138 0.35 11.48 -5.31
N ASP A 139 -0.09 11.61 -6.56
CA ASP A 139 -1.42 11.20 -6.98
C ASP A 139 -1.58 9.70 -7.21
N GLU A 140 -0.48 8.92 -7.28
CA GLU A 140 -0.54 7.45 -7.31
C GLU A 140 -1.11 6.84 -6.02
N PHE A 141 -1.12 7.62 -4.94
CA PHE A 141 -1.62 7.19 -3.63
C PHE A 141 -3.10 7.52 -3.41
N GLY A 142 -3.72 8.27 -4.33
CA GLY A 142 -5.11 8.67 -4.25
C GLY A 142 -6.05 7.66 -4.90
N TYR A 143 -7.23 7.47 -4.30
CA TYR A 143 -8.31 6.69 -4.88
C TYR A 143 -9.68 7.29 -4.53
N TRP A 144 -10.69 6.92 -5.30
CA TRP A 144 -12.09 7.19 -4.98
C TRP A 144 -12.77 5.90 -4.55
N THR A 145 -13.43 5.90 -3.40
CA THR A 145 -14.44 4.89 -3.09
C THR A 145 -15.75 5.33 -3.73
N ILE A 146 -16.24 4.56 -4.70
CA ILE A 146 -17.52 4.79 -5.37
C ILE A 146 -18.58 3.86 -4.79
N THR A 147 -19.82 4.34 -4.70
CA THR A 147 -20.95 3.48 -4.34
C THR A 147 -21.60 2.96 -5.62
N VAL A 148 -21.64 1.63 -5.76
CA VAL A 148 -22.29 0.93 -6.86
C VAL A 148 -23.69 0.51 -6.39
N GLU A 149 -24.71 1.13 -6.97
CA GLU A 149 -26.10 0.81 -6.68
C GLU A 149 -26.64 -0.17 -7.72
N ARG A 150 -27.55 -1.03 -7.29
CA ARG A 150 -28.25 -1.99 -8.13
C ARG A 150 -29.76 -1.84 -7.92
N PRO A 151 -30.60 -2.16 -8.92
CA PRO A 151 -32.03 -1.92 -8.81
C PRO A 151 -32.69 -2.87 -7.81
N LEU A 152 -33.65 -2.33 -7.06
CA LEU A 152 -34.59 -3.11 -6.27
C LEU A 152 -35.60 -3.76 -7.21
N LEU A 153 -35.73 -5.08 -7.08
CA LEU A 153 -36.72 -5.87 -7.80
C LEU A 153 -37.83 -6.28 -6.85
N ASP A 154 -39.07 -6.27 -7.32
CA ASP A 154 -40.20 -6.85 -6.60
C ASP A 154 -40.13 -8.40 -6.59
N ARG A 155 -41.11 -9.05 -5.95
CA ARG A 155 -41.18 -10.52 -5.90
C ARG A 155 -41.37 -11.18 -7.27
N SER A 156 -41.80 -10.41 -8.27
CA SER A 156 -42.03 -10.86 -9.64
C SER A 156 -40.84 -10.55 -10.55
N GLY A 157 -39.78 -9.91 -10.04
CA GLY A 157 -38.58 -9.54 -10.80
C GLY A 157 -38.67 -8.21 -11.53
N ASN A 158 -39.71 -7.40 -11.31
CA ASN A 158 -39.86 -6.10 -11.95
C ASN A 158 -39.14 -5.00 -11.17
N LEU A 159 -38.67 -3.98 -11.90
CA LEU A 159 -38.03 -2.80 -11.31
C LEU A 159 -38.99 -2.04 -10.41
N VAL A 160 -38.58 -1.80 -9.17
CA VAL A 160 -39.25 -0.85 -8.28
C VAL A 160 -38.68 0.54 -8.57
N VAL A 161 -39.52 1.46 -9.05
CA VAL A 161 -39.12 2.83 -9.38
C VAL A 161 -39.61 3.86 -8.36
N ASP A 162 -38.95 5.02 -8.33
CA ASP A 162 -39.40 6.21 -7.61
C ASP A 162 -40.50 6.96 -8.39
N PRO A 163 -41.13 8.01 -7.81
CA PRO A 163 -42.15 8.80 -8.51
C PRO A 163 -41.66 9.51 -9.78
N LYS A 164 -40.35 9.60 -9.99
CA LYS A 164 -39.71 10.19 -11.19
C LYS A 164 -39.35 9.11 -12.23
N GLY A 165 -39.73 7.85 -12.00
CA GLY A 165 -39.45 6.72 -12.88
C GLY A 165 -38.01 6.19 -12.79
N LYS A 166 -37.20 6.65 -11.82
CA LYS A 166 -35.83 6.13 -11.64
C LYS A 166 -35.84 4.84 -10.81
N PRO A 167 -35.03 3.82 -11.14
CA PRO A 167 -34.91 2.62 -10.32
C PRO A 167 -34.51 2.96 -8.88
N LYS A 168 -35.22 2.38 -7.90
CA LYS A 168 -34.82 2.49 -6.50
C LYS A 168 -33.61 1.58 -6.25
N PRO A 169 -32.61 2.02 -5.47
CA PRO A 169 -31.49 1.17 -5.10
C PRO A 169 -31.92 0.05 -4.14
N ASP A 170 -31.39 -1.15 -4.35
CA ASP A 170 -31.46 -2.27 -3.40
C ASP A 170 -30.30 -2.18 -2.42
N THR A 171 -30.60 -1.74 -1.19
CA THR A 171 -29.56 -1.57 -0.15
C THR A 171 -28.86 -2.87 0.23
N LYS A 172 -29.43 -4.05 -0.08
CA LYS A 172 -28.82 -5.35 0.19
C LYS A 172 -27.84 -5.79 -0.90
N LYS A 173 -27.92 -5.18 -2.09
CA LYS A 173 -27.05 -5.47 -3.24
C LYS A 173 -26.09 -4.32 -3.55
N ARG A 174 -26.13 -3.26 -2.77
CA ARG A 174 -25.19 -2.14 -2.84
C ARG A 174 -23.78 -2.65 -2.54
N ASP A 175 -22.83 -2.17 -3.33
CA ASP A 175 -21.41 -2.45 -3.13
C ASP A 175 -20.59 -1.15 -3.21
N THR A 176 -19.30 -1.26 -2.92
CA THR A 176 -18.33 -0.17 -3.06
C THR A 176 -17.08 -0.64 -3.79
N GLU A 177 -16.60 0.19 -4.71
CA GLU A 177 -15.37 -0.05 -5.47
C GLU A 177 -14.34 1.04 -5.15
N ASN A 178 -13.06 0.68 -5.12
CA ASN A 178 -11.97 1.64 -4.98
C ASN A 178 -11.29 1.85 -6.33
N VAL A 179 -11.43 3.06 -6.89
CA VAL A 179 -10.88 3.45 -8.18
C VAL A 179 -9.62 4.29 -7.97
N PRO A 180 -8.42 3.81 -8.34
CA PRO A 180 -7.20 4.61 -8.28
C PRO A 180 -7.27 5.85 -9.18
N PHE A 181 -6.69 6.96 -8.77
CA PHE A 181 -6.63 8.18 -9.59
C PHE A 181 -5.94 7.96 -10.95
N THR A 182 -5.02 7.00 -10.98
CA THR A 182 -4.20 6.65 -12.13
C THR A 182 -4.77 5.49 -12.95
N TYR A 183 -5.99 5.04 -12.66
CA TYR A 183 -6.63 3.97 -13.46
C TYR A 183 -6.65 4.35 -14.96
N GLY A 184 -6.42 3.37 -15.82
CA GLY A 184 -6.30 3.58 -17.26
C GLY A 184 -5.07 4.40 -17.68
N GLY A 185 -4.07 4.56 -16.80
CA GLY A 185 -2.89 5.38 -17.07
C GLY A 185 -3.15 6.89 -16.96
N SER A 186 -4.25 7.28 -16.29
CA SER A 186 -4.59 8.68 -16.07
C SER A 186 -3.50 9.40 -15.28
N THR A 187 -3.24 10.64 -15.66
CA THR A 187 -2.30 11.54 -14.98
C THR A 187 -2.98 12.80 -14.41
N ALA A 188 -4.31 12.87 -14.51
CA ALA A 188 -5.13 14.00 -14.08
C ALA A 188 -5.28 14.10 -12.56
N GLY A 189 -4.85 13.08 -11.81
CA GLY A 189 -5.01 13.01 -10.37
C GLY A 189 -6.47 13.20 -9.95
N ALA A 190 -6.69 13.97 -8.88
CA ALA A 190 -8.03 14.26 -8.36
C ALA A 190 -8.96 14.96 -9.37
N ALA A 191 -8.43 15.63 -10.40
CA ALA A 191 -9.24 16.36 -11.38
C ALA A 191 -9.98 15.43 -12.36
N GLY A 192 -9.44 14.23 -12.62
CA GLY A 192 -10.03 13.26 -13.56
C GLY A 192 -11.17 12.42 -12.97
N THR A 193 -11.83 12.88 -11.91
CA THR A 193 -12.79 12.10 -11.12
C THR A 193 -13.85 11.45 -12.01
N THR A 194 -14.53 12.22 -12.87
CA THR A 194 -15.64 11.70 -13.67
C THR A 194 -15.16 10.76 -14.77
N GLU A 195 -14.15 11.15 -15.55
CA GLU A 195 -13.68 10.35 -16.67
C GLU A 195 -13.07 9.02 -16.20
N VAL A 196 -12.23 9.06 -15.16
CA VAL A 196 -11.53 7.86 -14.66
C VAL A 196 -12.50 6.89 -13.97
N ILE A 197 -13.42 7.40 -13.13
CA ILE A 197 -14.44 6.57 -12.50
C ILE A 197 -15.34 5.93 -13.55
N GLN A 198 -15.79 6.69 -14.54
CA GLN A 198 -16.65 6.15 -15.59
C GLN A 198 -15.93 5.08 -16.41
N ALA A 199 -14.66 5.30 -16.76
CA ALA A 199 -13.84 4.31 -17.47
C ALA A 199 -13.67 3.02 -16.65
N TYR A 200 -13.36 3.13 -15.34
CA TYR A 200 -13.28 1.97 -14.45
C TYR A 200 -14.62 1.22 -14.37
N PHE A 201 -15.72 1.95 -14.17
CA PHE A 201 -17.03 1.36 -14.02
C PHE A 201 -17.47 0.60 -15.28
N ASP A 202 -17.19 1.16 -16.45
CA ASP A 202 -17.55 0.54 -17.73
C ASP A 202 -16.70 -0.71 -18.03
N ALA A 203 -15.44 -0.72 -17.62
CA ALA A 203 -14.50 -1.82 -17.87
C ALA A 203 -14.59 -2.95 -16.81
N GLU A 204 -14.72 -2.60 -15.54
CA GLU A 204 -14.57 -3.56 -14.42
C GLU A 204 -15.92 -3.91 -13.76
N VAL A 205 -16.93 -3.03 -13.84
CA VAL A 205 -18.21 -3.26 -13.12
C VAL A 205 -19.33 -3.68 -14.07
N LYS A 206 -19.60 -2.91 -15.13
CA LYS A 206 -20.70 -3.18 -16.07
C LYS A 206 -20.68 -4.59 -16.70
N PRO A 207 -19.54 -5.19 -17.07
CA PRO A 207 -19.53 -6.53 -17.66
C PRO A 207 -20.06 -7.62 -16.71
N HIS A 208 -19.94 -7.40 -15.41
CA HIS A 208 -20.40 -8.33 -14.38
C HIS A 208 -21.77 -7.95 -13.82
N VAL A 209 -22.11 -6.65 -13.80
CA VAL A 209 -23.36 -6.12 -13.26
C VAL A 209 -23.96 -5.07 -14.21
N PRO A 210 -24.62 -5.48 -15.30
CA PRO A 210 -25.07 -4.56 -16.36
C PRO A 210 -26.15 -3.57 -15.92
N ASP A 211 -26.90 -3.89 -14.86
CA ASP A 211 -27.99 -3.08 -14.32
C ASP A 211 -27.53 -2.09 -13.24
N ALA A 212 -26.24 -2.07 -12.91
CA ALA A 212 -25.69 -1.18 -11.90
C ALA A 212 -25.52 0.26 -12.40
N TRP A 213 -25.53 1.20 -11.45
CA TRP A 213 -25.12 2.59 -11.67
C TRP A 213 -24.31 3.14 -10.51
N ILE A 214 -23.56 4.20 -10.77
CA ILE A 214 -22.77 4.90 -9.76
C ILE A 214 -23.65 5.93 -9.03
N ASP A 215 -23.63 5.91 -7.70
CA ASP A 215 -24.14 7.03 -6.90
C ASP A 215 -23.05 8.11 -6.75
N TRP A 216 -23.02 9.02 -7.71
CA TRP A 216 -22.07 10.13 -7.79
C TRP A 216 -22.06 11.05 -6.56
N ALA A 217 -23.16 11.11 -5.81
CA ALA A 217 -23.24 11.91 -4.59
C ALA A 217 -22.53 11.25 -3.39
N LYS A 218 -22.16 9.96 -3.49
CA LYS A 218 -21.49 9.19 -2.43
C LYS A 218 -20.05 8.80 -2.79
N ILE A 219 -19.40 9.56 -3.66
CA ILE A 219 -17.98 9.36 -3.95
C ILE A 219 -17.16 9.94 -2.81
N LYS A 220 -16.23 9.13 -2.29
CA LYS A 220 -15.35 9.51 -1.20
C LYS A 220 -13.91 9.44 -1.64
N THR A 221 -13.11 10.43 -1.28
CA THR A 221 -11.67 10.41 -1.58
C THR A 221 -10.90 9.73 -0.46
N GLY A 222 -10.04 8.79 -0.81
CA GLY A 222 -9.12 8.13 0.09
C GLY A 222 -7.68 8.23 -0.39
N TYR A 223 -6.75 8.09 0.56
CA TYR A 223 -5.35 7.93 0.26
C TYR A 223 -4.81 6.68 0.95
N GLU A 224 -3.99 5.92 0.24
CA GLU A 224 -3.30 4.72 0.69
C GLU A 224 -1.92 4.65 0.04
N ILE A 225 -0.94 4.16 0.78
CA ILE A 225 0.42 3.97 0.32
C ILE A 225 0.69 2.46 0.28
N PRO A 226 0.39 1.78 -0.83
CA PRO A 226 0.47 0.32 -0.93
C PRO A 226 1.92 -0.15 -1.16
N PHE A 227 2.84 0.20 -0.25
CA PHE A 227 4.28 0.01 -0.40
C PHE A 227 4.66 -1.37 -0.96
N THR A 228 4.13 -2.44 -0.35
CA THR A 228 4.45 -3.83 -0.73
C THR A 228 4.00 -4.20 -2.13
N ARG A 229 2.92 -3.59 -2.65
CA ARG A 229 2.43 -3.84 -4.01
C ARG A 229 3.45 -3.41 -5.06
N HIS A 230 4.24 -2.38 -4.78
CA HIS A 230 5.25 -1.89 -5.72
C HIS A 230 6.48 -2.80 -5.80
N PHE A 231 6.80 -3.59 -4.77
CA PHE A 231 7.95 -4.51 -4.76
C PHE A 231 7.54 -5.98 -4.88
N TYR A 232 6.25 -6.26 -5.03
CA TYR A 232 5.77 -7.63 -5.22
C TYR A 232 6.28 -8.21 -6.54
N LYS A 233 7.05 -9.29 -6.43
CA LYS A 233 7.45 -10.13 -7.55
C LYS A 233 6.64 -11.41 -7.48
N TYR A 234 5.84 -11.69 -8.50
CA TYR A 234 5.09 -12.94 -8.58
C TYR A 234 6.06 -14.11 -8.63
N VAL A 235 5.93 -15.02 -7.66
CA VAL A 235 6.67 -16.29 -7.64
C VAL A 235 5.67 -17.38 -8.02
N PRO A 236 5.79 -18.00 -9.21
CA PRO A 236 4.93 -19.11 -9.56
C PRO A 236 5.13 -20.25 -8.55
N PRO A 237 4.07 -20.98 -8.20
CA PRO A 237 4.21 -22.17 -7.37
C PRO A 237 5.13 -23.19 -8.07
N ARG A 238 5.89 -23.95 -7.27
CA ARG A 238 6.72 -25.05 -7.79
C ARG A 238 5.82 -26.02 -8.58
N PRO A 239 6.29 -26.63 -9.68
CA PRO A 239 5.54 -27.68 -10.37
C PRO A 239 5.15 -28.82 -9.42
N LEU A 240 3.97 -29.40 -9.62
CA LEU A 240 3.47 -30.52 -8.78
C LEU A 240 4.45 -31.70 -8.72
N ALA A 241 5.06 -32.04 -9.86
CA ALA A 241 6.04 -33.13 -9.93
C ALA A 241 7.25 -32.92 -9.00
N GLU A 242 7.69 -31.68 -8.80
CA GLU A 242 8.76 -31.38 -7.84
C GLU A 242 8.28 -31.53 -6.40
N ILE A 243 7.02 -31.17 -6.12
CA ILE A 243 6.42 -31.34 -4.79
C ILE A 243 6.33 -32.82 -4.44
N ASP A 244 5.88 -33.66 -5.38
CA ASP A 244 5.76 -35.11 -5.20
C ASP A 244 7.12 -35.76 -4.96
N ALA A 245 8.14 -35.42 -5.75
CA ALA A 245 9.50 -35.95 -5.59
C ALA A 245 10.16 -35.53 -4.26
N ASP A 246 9.82 -34.35 -3.73
CA ASP A 246 10.30 -33.85 -2.44
C ASP A 246 9.57 -34.57 -1.28
N LEU A 247 8.26 -34.78 -1.40
CA LEU A 247 7.45 -35.58 -0.47
C LEU A 247 7.98 -37.00 -0.34
N GLU A 248 8.23 -37.68 -1.46
CA GLU A 248 8.80 -39.03 -1.48
C GLU A 248 10.17 -39.07 -0.77
N ARG A 249 11.03 -38.07 -1.01
CA ARG A 249 12.32 -37.94 -0.31
C ARG A 249 12.16 -37.76 1.19
N GLN A 250 11.22 -36.92 1.64
CA GLN A 250 10.97 -36.74 3.07
C GLN A 250 10.39 -38.00 3.71
N VAL A 251 9.48 -38.70 3.03
CA VAL A 251 8.91 -39.98 3.50
C VAL A 251 10.01 -41.03 3.64
N ALA A 252 10.90 -41.17 2.65
CA ALA A 252 12.03 -42.10 2.72
C ALA A 252 12.93 -41.81 3.93
N LYS A 253 13.23 -40.53 4.18
CA LYS A 253 14.04 -40.10 5.32
C LYS A 253 13.37 -40.38 6.67
N ILE A 254 12.06 -40.20 6.77
CA ILE A 254 11.30 -40.52 7.99
C ILE A 254 11.33 -42.03 8.26
N LEU A 255 11.14 -42.86 7.22
CA LEU A 255 11.19 -44.32 7.35
C LEU A 255 12.57 -44.83 7.78
N GLU A 256 13.64 -44.20 7.32
CA GLU A 256 15.01 -44.50 7.74
C GLU A 256 15.22 -44.17 9.22
N LEU A 257 14.82 -42.98 9.66
CA LEU A 257 14.92 -42.56 11.08
C LEU A 257 14.09 -43.45 12.02
N LEU A 258 12.89 -43.88 11.60
CA LEU A 258 12.07 -44.78 12.40
C LEU A 258 12.73 -46.16 12.58
N ARG A 259 13.40 -46.68 11.55
CA ARG A 259 14.16 -47.94 11.65
C ARG A 259 15.35 -47.86 12.59
N GLU A 260 15.97 -46.69 12.71
CA GLU A 260 17.07 -46.47 13.66
C GLU A 260 16.59 -46.40 15.12
N VAL A 261 15.33 -46.06 15.38
CA VAL A 261 14.74 -45.98 16.73
C VAL A 261 14.20 -47.33 17.22
N ASP A 262 13.81 -48.21 16.29
CA ASP A 262 13.33 -49.56 16.58
C ASP A 262 14.47 -50.60 16.81
N GLN A 263 15.75 -50.16 16.79
CA GLN A 263 16.94 -50.97 17.13
C GLN A 263 17.50 -50.63 18.51
#